data_AF-A0A8C3R3Y5-F1
#
_entry.id   AF-A0A8C3R3Y5-F1
#
_cell.length_a   1.000
_cell.length_b   1.000
_cell.length_c   1.000
_cell.angle_alpha   90.00
_cell.angle_beta   90.00
_cell.angle_gamma   90.00
#
_symmetry.space_group_name_H-M   'P 1'
#
loop_
_entity.id
_entity.type
_entity.pdbx_description
1 polymer ?
#
loop_
_entity_poly.entity_id
_entity_poly.type
_entity_poly.pdbx_seq_one_letter_code
_entity_poly.pdbx_strand_id
1 'polypeptide(L)'
;MEGDEEEDYMSDLFIKQDVRPGLPMVRRVKEAIQKEEKQKEANEKNRQKSIKEEEKERRDMVLKSALGNENKGFALLQKMGYKSGQALGKSGEGIVEPIPLNIKTGRSGLGHEELKKRKAEEKLENYRQKLHMKKQANEQAADQFRIRFKTKQEERKMEGDLRKSQRACQQLDMQKDIDVPKETWFWIEPEEEDKKDEEDKEDECTSSDLSVPEKLHILTAYLREEHFYCIWCGTTYEGESELSFCRCFTLLMQLNSSCRTHPLCSSSCSFQIYIANLPSRLLGFAQSFVHIIIVIVTNF
;
A
#
# COMPACT_ATOMS: atom_id res chain seq x y z
N MET A 1 40.93 -18.02 -2.48
CA MET A 1 40.26 -16.72 -2.32
C MET A 1 38.93 -16.86 -3.01
N GLU A 2 37.94 -17.30 -2.25
CA GLU A 2 36.54 -17.38 -2.69
C GLU A 2 35.94 -16.09 -2.16
N GLY A 3 35.69 -15.13 -3.05
CA GLY A 3 35.02 -13.89 -2.67
C GLY A 3 33.55 -14.24 -2.44
N ASP A 4 33.04 -13.95 -1.25
CA ASP A 4 31.62 -13.83 -1.02
C ASP A 4 31.07 -12.88 -2.10
N GLU A 5 30.38 -13.43 -3.09
CA GLU A 5 29.53 -12.67 -3.98
C GLU A 5 28.39 -12.14 -3.11
N GLU A 6 28.58 -10.95 -2.54
CA GLU A 6 27.53 -10.21 -1.84
C GLU A 6 26.29 -10.18 -2.75
N GLU A 7 25.28 -10.98 -2.42
CA GLU A 7 24.07 -11.15 -3.20
C GLU A 7 23.48 -9.76 -3.47
N ASP A 8 23.57 -9.32 -4.74
CA ASP A 8 23.12 -8.00 -5.18
C ASP A 8 21.69 -7.78 -4.68
N TYR A 9 21.57 -6.88 -3.71
CA TYR A 9 20.35 -6.52 -2.98
C TYR A 9 19.23 -6.00 -3.91
N MET A 10 19.52 -5.80 -5.19
CA MET A 10 18.54 -5.43 -6.22
C MET A 10 18.34 -6.50 -7.31
N SER A 11 18.82 -7.73 -7.11
CA SER A 11 18.65 -8.82 -8.09
C SER A 11 17.19 -9.28 -8.24
N ASP A 12 16.86 -9.69 -9.45
CA ASP A 12 15.52 -10.15 -9.88
C ASP A 12 14.97 -11.32 -9.04
N LEU A 13 15.83 -12.06 -8.32
CA LEU A 13 15.45 -13.13 -7.41
C LEU A 13 14.61 -12.61 -6.24
N PHE A 14 14.88 -11.38 -5.75
CA PHE A 14 14.13 -10.75 -4.67
C PHE A 14 12.87 -10.01 -5.14
N ILE A 15 12.85 -9.53 -6.40
CA ILE A 15 11.73 -8.73 -6.95
C ILE A 15 10.62 -9.60 -7.58
N LYS A 16 10.95 -10.78 -8.12
CA LYS A 16 9.97 -11.64 -8.82
C LYS A 16 8.98 -12.37 -7.91
N GLN A 17 9.29 -12.51 -6.63
CA GLN A 17 8.36 -13.11 -5.69
C GLN A 17 7.36 -12.05 -5.19
N ASP A 18 6.14 -12.08 -5.71
CA ASP A 18 4.97 -11.52 -4.99
C ASP A 18 4.71 -12.40 -3.75
N VAL A 19 5.62 -12.33 -2.77
CA VAL A 19 5.47 -12.94 -1.44
C VAL A 19 4.55 -12.04 -0.63
N ARG A 20 3.25 -12.07 -0.94
CA ARG A 20 2.24 -11.83 0.08
C ARG A 20 2.14 -13.11 0.90
N PRO A 21 2.66 -13.16 2.13
CA PRO A 21 2.68 -14.39 2.91
C PRO A 21 1.25 -14.91 3.09
N GLY A 22 1.01 -16.17 2.70
CA GLY A 22 -0.29 -16.84 2.89
C GLY A 22 -1.23 -16.87 1.69
N LEU A 23 -0.89 -16.28 0.53
CA LEU A 23 -1.70 -16.42 -0.69
C LEU A 23 -0.95 -17.23 -1.76
N PRO A 24 -1.26 -18.54 -1.92
CA PRO A 24 -0.65 -19.35 -2.97
C PRO A 24 -0.93 -18.75 -4.34
N MET A 25 0.13 -18.61 -5.16
CA MET A 25 -0.05 -18.23 -6.56
C MET A 25 -0.96 -19.25 -7.25
N VAL A 26 -2.02 -18.77 -7.92
CA VAL A 26 -2.97 -19.64 -8.63
C VAL A 26 -2.21 -20.52 -9.63
N ARG A 27 -2.44 -21.84 -9.62
CA ARG A 27 -1.70 -22.84 -10.41
C ARG A 27 -1.55 -22.44 -11.89
N ARG A 28 -2.60 -21.89 -12.50
CA ARG A 28 -2.59 -21.40 -13.90
C ARG A 28 -1.59 -20.27 -14.15
N VAL A 29 -1.43 -19.36 -13.19
CA VAL A 29 -0.50 -18.23 -13.28
C VAL A 29 0.94 -18.74 -13.19
N LYS A 30 1.22 -19.66 -12.26
CA LYS A 30 2.54 -20.30 -12.14
C LYS A 30 2.93 -21.07 -13.41
N GLU A 31 2.00 -21.86 -13.94
CA GLU A 31 2.21 -22.62 -15.18
C GLU A 31 2.44 -21.70 -16.39
N ALA A 32 1.76 -20.55 -16.47
CA ALA A 32 1.96 -19.56 -17.52
C ALA A 32 3.36 -18.91 -17.46
N ILE A 33 3.81 -18.51 -16.27
CA ILE A 33 5.16 -17.93 -16.07
C ILE A 33 6.24 -18.94 -16.49
N GLN A 34 6.15 -20.18 -16.03
CA GLN A 34 7.11 -21.24 -16.40
C GLN A 34 7.11 -21.53 -17.90
N LYS A 35 5.94 -21.47 -18.55
CA LYS A 35 5.82 -21.65 -20.00
C LYS A 35 6.47 -20.50 -20.75
N GLU A 36 6.30 -19.26 -20.30
CA GLU A 36 6.92 -18.08 -20.88
C GLU A 36 8.44 -18.10 -20.72
N GLU A 37 8.96 -18.49 -19.54
CA GLU A 37 10.40 -18.67 -19.29
C GLU A 37 11.00 -19.70 -20.24
N LYS A 38 10.38 -20.90 -20.32
CA LYS A 38 10.81 -21.94 -21.26
C LYS A 38 10.76 -21.48 -22.72
N GLN A 39 9.75 -20.69 -23.09
CA GLN A 39 9.64 -20.13 -24.43
C GLN A 39 10.74 -19.10 -24.70
N LYS A 40 11.08 -18.24 -23.73
CA LYS A 40 12.20 -17.29 -23.84
C LYS A 40 13.54 -18.01 -23.98
N GLU A 41 13.79 -19.02 -23.14
CA GLU A 41 15.00 -19.84 -23.24
C GLU A 41 15.09 -20.57 -24.58
N ALA A 42 13.97 -21.12 -25.07
CA ALA A 42 13.93 -21.77 -26.38
C ALA A 42 14.17 -20.75 -27.51
N ASN A 43 13.60 -19.55 -27.43
CA ASN A 43 13.84 -18.48 -28.39
C ASN A 43 15.30 -18.03 -28.38
N GLU A 44 15.94 -17.96 -27.21
CA GLU A 44 17.35 -17.59 -27.08
C GLU A 44 18.29 -18.67 -27.63
N LYS A 45 18.00 -19.94 -27.35
CA LYS A 45 18.76 -21.08 -27.91
C LYS A 45 18.58 -21.24 -29.41
N ASN A 46 17.38 -20.96 -29.94
CA ASN A 46 17.08 -21.02 -31.36
C ASN A 46 17.49 -19.75 -32.12
N ARG A 47 17.91 -18.69 -31.42
CA ARG A 47 18.39 -17.46 -32.04
C ARG A 47 19.72 -17.73 -32.72
N GLN A 48 19.71 -17.80 -34.05
CA GLN A 48 20.94 -17.79 -34.83
C GLN A 48 21.65 -16.44 -34.66
N LYS A 49 22.91 -16.48 -34.23
CA LYS A 49 23.74 -15.27 -34.10
C LYS A 49 23.94 -14.64 -35.48
N SER A 50 24.01 -13.31 -35.51
CA SER A 50 24.34 -12.61 -36.76
C SER A 50 25.81 -12.86 -37.11
N ILE A 51 26.13 -12.93 -38.41
CA ILE A 51 27.53 -13.01 -38.91
C ILE A 51 28.41 -11.92 -38.26
N LYS A 52 27.88 -10.72 -38.02
CA LYS A 52 28.61 -9.60 -37.39
C LYS A 52 28.94 -9.87 -35.91
N GLU A 53 28.04 -10.53 -35.20
CA GLU A 53 28.19 -10.87 -33.78
C GLU A 53 29.21 -12.00 -33.63
N GLU A 54 29.12 -13.02 -34.48
CA GLU A 54 30.06 -14.14 -34.53
C GLU A 54 31.48 -13.69 -34.90
N GLU A 55 31.63 -12.79 -35.88
CA GLU A 55 32.93 -12.23 -36.26
C GLU A 55 33.56 -11.42 -35.12
N LYS A 56 32.75 -10.69 -34.34
CA LYS A 56 33.23 -9.95 -33.17
C LYS A 56 33.67 -10.90 -32.05
N GLU A 57 32.86 -11.90 -31.72
CA GLU A 57 33.21 -12.92 -30.72
C GLU A 57 34.51 -13.65 -31.09
N ARG A 58 34.68 -14.01 -32.37
CA ARG A 58 35.90 -14.63 -32.88
C ARG A 58 37.11 -13.73 -32.73
N ARG A 59 36.98 -12.43 -33.06
CA ARG A 59 38.05 -11.43 -32.85
C ARG A 59 38.40 -11.30 -31.36
N ASP A 60 37.41 -11.15 -30.49
CA ASP A 60 37.61 -10.99 -29.05
C ASP A 60 38.27 -12.22 -28.44
N MET A 61 37.89 -13.43 -28.89
CA MET A 61 38.50 -14.68 -28.46
C MET A 61 39.98 -14.79 -28.90
N VAL A 62 40.29 -14.41 -30.14
CA VAL A 62 41.68 -14.39 -30.65
C VAL A 62 42.52 -13.34 -29.92
N LEU A 63 41.96 -12.17 -29.62
CA LEU A 63 42.63 -11.11 -28.87
C LEU A 63 42.89 -11.48 -27.41
N LYS A 64 42.00 -12.26 -26.78
CA LYS A 64 42.16 -12.74 -25.40
C LYS A 64 43.15 -13.90 -25.27
N SER A 65 43.38 -14.65 -26.34
CA SER A 65 44.31 -15.77 -26.32
C SER A 65 45.75 -15.27 -26.29
N ALA A 66 46.47 -15.57 -25.20
CA ALA A 66 47.91 -15.32 -25.13
C ALA A 66 48.66 -16.14 -26.20
N LEU A 67 49.77 -15.61 -26.70
CA LEU A 67 50.63 -16.32 -27.64
C LEU A 67 51.32 -17.49 -26.91
N GLY A 68 51.16 -18.71 -27.43
CA GLY A 68 51.81 -19.90 -26.89
C GLY A 68 53.31 -20.02 -27.24
N ASN A 69 54.00 -20.95 -26.56
CA ASN A 69 55.41 -21.27 -26.81
C ASN A 69 55.66 -21.88 -28.19
N GLU A 70 54.62 -22.39 -28.87
CA GLU A 70 54.71 -22.84 -30.26
C GLU A 70 55.01 -21.67 -31.23
N ASN A 71 54.75 -20.43 -30.82
CA ASN A 71 55.02 -19.27 -31.66
C ASN A 71 56.53 -18.97 -31.68
N LYS A 72 57.14 -19.08 -32.86
CA LYS A 72 58.56 -18.76 -33.09
C LYS A 72 58.94 -17.35 -32.60
N GLY A 73 58.01 -16.39 -32.68
CA GLY A 73 58.21 -15.03 -32.17
C GLY A 73 58.38 -15.01 -30.65
N PHE A 74 57.53 -15.73 -29.92
CA PHE A 74 57.63 -15.83 -28.46
C PHE A 74 58.93 -16.53 -28.03
N ALA A 75 59.31 -17.60 -28.74
CA ALA A 75 60.58 -18.30 -28.49
C ALA A 75 61.82 -17.42 -28.75
N LEU A 76 61.75 -16.51 -29.73
CA LEU A 76 62.81 -15.53 -29.98
C LEU A 76 62.87 -14.47 -28.86
N LEU A 77 61.72 -13.94 -28.44
CA LEU A 77 61.63 -13.00 -27.32
C LEU A 77 62.22 -13.59 -26.03
N GLN A 78 61.89 -14.84 -25.72
CA GLN A 78 62.41 -15.54 -24.55
C GLN A 78 63.95 -15.66 -24.57
N LYS A 79 64.54 -15.93 -25.74
CA LYS A 79 66.00 -15.96 -25.92
C LYS A 79 66.67 -14.60 -25.74
N MET A 80 65.94 -13.51 -26.00
CA MET A 80 66.41 -12.14 -25.79
C MET A 80 66.23 -11.66 -24.33
N GLY A 81 65.80 -12.55 -23.43
CA GLY A 81 65.64 -12.27 -22.00
C GLY A 81 64.24 -11.84 -21.58
N TYR A 82 63.25 -11.91 -22.47
CA TYR A 82 61.85 -11.63 -22.12
C TYR A 82 61.27 -12.75 -21.25
N LYS A 83 60.63 -12.37 -20.13
CA LYS A 83 59.84 -13.28 -19.27
C LYS A 83 58.36 -12.99 -19.46
N SER A 84 57.52 -14.04 -19.50
CA SER A 84 56.07 -13.89 -19.64
C SER A 84 55.50 -12.97 -18.56
N GLY A 85 54.84 -11.88 -18.98
CA GLY A 85 54.26 -10.88 -18.08
C GLY A 85 55.20 -9.73 -17.71
N GLN A 86 56.43 -9.69 -18.21
CA GLN A 86 57.34 -8.57 -18.01
C GLN A 86 57.13 -7.48 -19.07
N ALA A 87 57.17 -6.22 -18.63
CA ALA A 87 57.20 -5.06 -19.51
C ALA A 87 58.54 -4.96 -20.28
N LEU A 88 58.47 -4.54 -21.54
CA LEU A 88 59.65 -4.31 -22.38
C LEU A 88 60.29 -2.93 -22.08
N GLY A 89 61.60 -2.81 -22.21
CA GLY A 89 62.34 -1.54 -22.03
C GLY A 89 63.43 -1.61 -20.96
N LYS A 90 64.37 -0.64 -20.97
CA LYS A 90 65.56 -0.62 -20.10
C LYS A 90 65.22 -0.64 -18.59
N SER A 91 64.13 0.03 -18.22
CA SER A 91 63.59 0.08 -16.85
C SER A 91 62.36 -0.82 -16.66
N GLY A 92 61.92 -1.56 -17.69
CA GLY A 92 60.66 -2.32 -17.64
C GLY A 92 59.41 -1.44 -17.56
N GLU A 93 59.43 -0.25 -18.17
CA GLU A 93 58.31 0.71 -18.16
C GLU A 93 57.33 0.54 -19.34
N GLY A 94 57.59 -0.39 -20.26
CA GLY A 94 56.74 -0.64 -21.41
C GLY A 94 55.35 -1.18 -21.05
N ILE A 95 54.39 -0.96 -21.94
CA ILE A 95 53.05 -1.53 -21.81
C ILE A 95 53.11 -3.07 -21.85
N VAL A 96 52.53 -3.71 -20.84
CA VAL A 96 52.44 -5.18 -20.73
C VAL A 96 51.28 -5.71 -21.55
N GLU A 97 50.19 -4.93 -21.63
CA GLU A 97 48.98 -5.28 -22.36
C GLU A 97 48.93 -4.56 -23.72
N PRO A 98 48.47 -5.26 -24.78
CA PRO A 98 48.33 -4.65 -26.10
C PRO A 98 47.26 -3.55 -26.09
N ILE A 99 47.48 -2.49 -26.87
CA ILE A 99 46.55 -1.36 -26.98
C ILE A 99 45.20 -1.86 -27.52
N PRO A 100 44.07 -1.57 -26.81
CA PRO A 100 42.75 -1.99 -27.25
C PRO A 100 42.37 -1.41 -28.62
N LEU A 101 41.93 -2.29 -29.54
CA LEU A 101 41.46 -1.89 -30.87
C LEU A 101 39.96 -1.57 -30.82
N ASN A 102 39.58 -0.30 -31.04
CA ASN A 102 38.18 0.11 -31.18
C ASN A 102 37.79 0.18 -32.67
N ILE A 103 37.20 -0.90 -33.18
CA ILE A 103 36.74 -0.99 -34.58
C ILE A 103 35.33 -0.39 -34.69
N LYS A 104 35.23 0.79 -35.32
CA LYS A 104 33.93 1.42 -35.64
C LYS A 104 33.27 0.67 -36.80
N THR A 105 32.32 -0.21 -36.52
CA THR A 105 31.58 -0.97 -37.54
C THR A 105 30.42 -0.19 -38.19
N GLY A 106 30.15 1.03 -37.74
CA GLY A 106 29.01 1.86 -38.15
C GLY A 106 29.37 3.20 -38.78
N ARG A 107 28.38 3.84 -39.42
CA ARG A 107 28.45 5.23 -39.94
C ARG A 107 27.99 6.28 -38.93
N SER A 108 27.85 5.92 -37.65
CA SER A 108 27.44 6.87 -36.62
C SER A 108 28.55 7.88 -36.34
N GLY A 109 28.19 9.15 -36.18
CA GLY A 109 29.12 10.20 -35.78
C GLY A 109 29.78 9.91 -34.43
N LEU A 110 30.97 10.48 -34.22
CA LEU A 110 31.62 10.49 -32.91
C LEU A 110 30.68 11.15 -31.88
N GLY A 111 30.49 10.53 -30.71
CA GLY A 111 29.58 11.02 -29.65
C GLY A 111 28.14 10.48 -29.72
N HIS A 112 27.76 9.73 -30.76
CA HIS A 112 26.40 9.17 -30.86
C HIS A 112 26.12 8.05 -29.84
N GLU A 113 27.16 7.37 -29.35
CA GLU A 113 27.08 6.32 -28.34
C GLU A 113 26.69 6.88 -26.96
N GLU A 114 27.26 8.03 -26.58
CA GLU A 114 26.91 8.78 -25.36
C GLU A 114 25.42 9.17 -25.36
N LEU A 115 24.93 9.71 -26.49
CA LEU A 115 23.53 10.12 -26.62
C LEU A 115 22.58 8.92 -26.52
N LYS A 116 22.96 7.78 -27.10
CA LYS A 116 22.21 6.53 -26.97
C LYS A 116 22.19 6.03 -25.54
N LYS A 117 23.33 6.05 -24.84
CA LYS A 117 23.45 5.65 -23.44
C LYS A 117 22.57 6.51 -22.54
N ARG A 118 22.67 7.84 -22.66
CA ARG A 118 21.81 8.78 -21.93
C ARG A 118 20.33 8.55 -22.18
N LYS A 119 19.93 8.33 -23.44
CA LYS A 119 18.53 8.02 -23.79
C LYS A 119 18.06 6.67 -23.25
N ALA A 120 18.96 5.69 -23.11
CA ALA A 120 18.63 4.40 -22.50
C ALA A 120 18.43 4.53 -20.99
N GLU A 121 19.29 5.30 -20.32
CA GLU A 121 19.19 5.59 -18.89
C GLU A 121 17.89 6.35 -18.55
N GLU A 122 17.56 7.39 -19.31
CA GLU A 122 16.31 8.16 -19.15
C GLU A 122 15.06 7.27 -19.33
N LYS A 123 15.10 6.33 -20.27
CA LYS A 123 14.00 5.36 -20.45
C LYS A 123 13.87 4.40 -19.27
N LEU A 124 15.00 3.95 -18.71
CA LEU A 124 15.00 3.06 -17.54
C LEU A 124 14.46 3.79 -16.31
N GLU A 125 14.85 5.05 -16.10
CA GLU A 125 14.35 5.87 -15.01
C GLU A 125 12.84 6.13 -15.14
N ASN A 126 12.37 6.51 -16.33
CA ASN A 126 10.95 6.65 -16.61
C ASN A 126 10.16 5.35 -16.37
N TYR A 127 10.75 4.19 -16.70
CA TYR A 127 10.13 2.89 -16.44
C TYR A 127 10.04 2.61 -14.93
N ARG A 128 11.10 2.89 -14.17
CA ARG A 128 11.11 2.77 -12.70
C ARG A 128 10.06 3.66 -12.05
N GLN A 129 9.96 4.92 -12.50
CA GLN A 129 8.96 5.86 -11.99
C GLN A 129 7.53 5.37 -12.27
N LYS A 130 7.25 4.88 -13.48
CA LYS A 130 5.94 4.32 -13.81
C LYS A 130 5.57 3.09 -12.96
N LEU A 131 6.54 2.22 -12.67
CA LEU A 131 6.32 1.08 -11.77
C LEU A 131 5.99 1.54 -10.34
N HIS A 132 6.71 2.52 -9.82
CA HIS A 132 6.44 3.08 -8.49
C HIS A 132 5.02 3.68 -8.42
N MET A 133 4.65 4.50 -9.40
CA MET A 133 3.32 5.10 -9.48
C MET A 133 2.22 4.03 -9.58
N LYS A 134 2.45 2.96 -10.35
CA LYS A 134 1.49 1.85 -10.46
C LYS A 134 1.34 1.08 -9.14
N LYS A 135 2.45 0.84 -8.42
CA LYS A 135 2.43 0.20 -7.11
C LYS A 135 1.65 1.03 -6.10
N GLN A 136 1.93 2.33 -6.03
CA GLN A 136 1.23 3.26 -5.15
C GLN A 136 -0.27 3.35 -5.48
N ALA A 137 -0.64 3.42 -6.76
CA ALA A 137 -2.04 3.43 -7.18
C ALA A 137 -2.77 2.12 -6.79
N ASN A 138 -2.10 0.97 -6.91
CA ASN A 138 -2.67 -0.32 -6.51
C ASN A 138 -2.86 -0.42 -5.00
N GLU A 139 -1.90 0.08 -4.21
CA GLU A 139 -2.00 0.15 -2.76
C GLU A 139 -3.13 1.07 -2.30
N GLN A 140 -3.21 2.27 -2.88
CA GLN A 140 -4.31 3.21 -2.64
C GLN A 140 -5.67 2.59 -2.99
N ALA A 141 -5.78 1.86 -4.11
CA ALA A 141 -7.01 1.18 -4.50
C ALA A 141 -7.41 0.09 -3.49
N ALA A 142 -6.44 -0.69 -2.99
CA ALA A 142 -6.67 -1.70 -1.97
C ALA A 142 -7.14 -1.08 -0.64
N ASP A 143 -6.54 0.03 -0.22
CA ASP A 143 -6.93 0.74 1.00
C ASP A 143 -8.32 1.37 0.88
N GLN A 144 -8.63 1.99 -0.25
CA GLN A 144 -9.97 2.51 -0.53
C GLN A 144 -11.04 1.41 -0.45
N PHE A 145 -10.75 0.21 -0.97
CA PHE A 145 -11.67 -0.92 -0.86
C PHE A 145 -11.90 -1.33 0.60
N ARG A 146 -10.85 -1.41 1.41
CA ARG A 146 -10.94 -1.77 2.84
C ARG A 146 -11.75 -0.75 3.63
N ILE A 147 -11.56 0.55 3.36
CA ILE A 147 -12.33 1.63 3.98
C ILE A 147 -13.81 1.50 3.61
N ARG A 148 -14.14 1.37 2.31
CA ARG A 148 -15.54 1.20 1.86
C ARG A 148 -16.22 0.00 2.51
N PHE A 149 -15.50 -1.11 2.63
CA PHE A 149 -16.03 -2.30 3.29
C PHE A 149 -16.30 -2.06 4.78
N LYS A 150 -15.38 -1.40 5.49
CA LYS A 150 -15.55 -1.02 6.90
C LYS A 150 -16.72 -0.06 7.09
N THR A 151 -16.79 1.02 6.32
CA THR A 151 -17.87 2.02 6.37
C THR A 151 -19.23 1.37 6.12
N LYS A 152 -19.35 0.52 5.10
CA LYS A 152 -20.60 -0.19 4.82
C LYS A 152 -21.04 -1.12 5.96
N GLN A 153 -20.09 -1.74 6.67
CA GLN A 153 -20.43 -2.53 7.86
C GLN A 153 -20.87 -1.65 9.02
N GLU A 154 -20.24 -0.49 9.22
CA GLU A 154 -20.62 0.47 10.26
C GLU A 154 -22.03 1.04 10.01
N GLU A 155 -22.36 1.39 8.76
CA GLU A 155 -23.70 1.81 8.35
C GLU A 155 -24.76 0.75 8.68
N ARG A 156 -24.50 -0.52 8.32
CA ARG A 156 -25.42 -1.63 8.63
C ARG A 156 -25.63 -1.84 10.13
N LYS A 157 -24.59 -1.61 10.94
CA LYS A 157 -24.70 -1.69 12.41
C LYS A 157 -25.57 -0.56 12.94
N MET A 158 -25.35 0.67 12.49
CA MET A 158 -26.16 1.83 12.89
C MET A 158 -27.63 1.66 12.49
N GLU A 159 -27.90 1.14 11.30
CA GLU A 159 -29.26 0.82 10.86
C GLU A 159 -29.89 -0.29 11.73
N GLY A 160 -29.14 -1.34 12.03
CA GLY A 160 -29.60 -2.42 12.92
C GLY A 160 -29.90 -1.92 14.34
N ASP A 161 -29.09 -1.03 14.88
CA ASP A 161 -29.30 -0.43 16.20
C ASP A 161 -30.47 0.56 16.20
N LEU A 162 -30.71 1.29 15.10
CA LEU A 162 -31.90 2.13 14.93
C LEU A 162 -33.18 1.27 14.98
N ARG A 163 -33.24 0.19 14.20
CA ARG A 163 -34.40 -0.70 14.20
C ARG A 163 -34.68 -1.32 15.57
N LYS A 164 -33.64 -1.74 16.30
CA LYS A 164 -33.79 -2.23 17.68
C LYS A 164 -34.31 -1.14 18.61
N SER A 165 -33.78 0.08 18.49
CA SER A 165 -34.21 1.22 19.31
C SER A 165 -35.68 1.55 19.05
N GLN A 166 -36.13 1.54 17.79
CA GLN A 166 -37.53 1.80 17.44
C GLN A 166 -38.47 0.74 18.03
N ARG A 167 -38.10 -0.54 17.95
CA ARG A 167 -38.86 -1.63 18.57
C ARG A 167 -38.94 -1.50 20.09
N ALA A 168 -37.82 -1.19 20.73
CA ALA A 168 -37.78 -0.99 22.18
C ALA A 168 -38.62 0.22 22.59
N CYS A 169 -38.58 1.31 21.82
CA CYS A 169 -39.40 2.51 22.02
C CYS A 169 -40.88 2.15 21.98
N GLN A 170 -41.35 1.53 20.89
CA GLN A 170 -42.74 1.11 20.75
C GLN A 170 -43.21 0.21 21.90
N GLN A 171 -42.37 -0.75 22.32
CA GLN A 171 -42.71 -1.65 23.41
C GLN A 171 -42.84 -0.92 24.76
N LEU A 172 -41.93 0.03 25.05
CA LEU A 172 -41.91 0.78 26.31
C LEU A 172 -42.96 1.88 26.34
N ASP A 173 -43.30 2.47 25.20
CA ASP A 173 -44.35 3.47 25.06
C ASP A 173 -45.73 2.84 25.27
N MET A 174 -45.95 1.64 24.70
CA MET A 174 -47.18 0.87 24.90
C MET A 174 -47.36 0.39 26.35
N GLN A 175 -46.28 0.18 27.10
CA GLN A 175 -46.36 -0.10 28.55
C GLN A 175 -46.77 1.11 29.39
N LYS A 176 -46.56 2.33 28.88
CA LYS A 176 -46.92 3.59 29.55
C LYS A 176 -48.21 4.21 28.99
N ASP A 177 -48.95 3.47 28.16
CA ASP A 177 -50.17 3.93 27.47
C ASP A 177 -49.97 5.22 26.65
N ILE A 178 -48.79 5.38 26.03
CA ILE A 178 -48.52 6.49 25.10
C ILE A 178 -48.93 6.04 23.68
N ASP A 179 -50.10 6.51 23.22
CA ASP A 179 -50.67 6.13 21.92
C ASP A 179 -50.14 6.94 20.72
N VAL A 180 -49.46 8.07 20.97
CA VAL A 180 -48.93 8.95 19.91
C VAL A 180 -47.40 9.08 20.07
N PRO A 181 -46.61 8.58 19.10
CA PRO A 181 -45.16 8.77 19.09
C PRO A 181 -44.78 10.25 19.10
N LYS A 182 -43.73 10.62 19.83
CA LYS A 182 -43.20 12.00 19.86
C LYS A 182 -42.74 12.49 18.48
N GLU A 183 -42.21 11.56 17.67
CA GLU A 183 -41.85 11.76 16.27
C GLU A 183 -42.34 10.57 15.46
N THR A 184 -42.82 10.82 14.24
CA THR A 184 -43.45 9.80 13.39
C THR A 184 -42.55 8.60 13.10
N TRP A 185 -41.22 8.81 13.02
CA TRP A 185 -40.23 7.77 12.74
C TRP A 185 -39.70 7.03 13.98
N PHE A 186 -40.18 7.35 15.19
CA PHE A 186 -39.77 6.63 16.41
C PHE A 186 -40.29 5.20 16.45
N TRP A 187 -41.43 4.93 15.83
CA TRP A 187 -41.98 3.60 15.68
C TRP A 187 -41.79 3.11 14.25
N ILE A 188 -41.70 1.78 14.09
CA ILE A 188 -41.69 1.17 12.76
C ILE A 188 -43.14 1.22 12.27
N GLU A 189 -43.39 1.95 11.19
CA GLU A 189 -44.67 1.87 10.51
C GLU A 189 -44.87 0.41 10.04
N PRO A 190 -46.02 -0.21 10.35
CA PRO A 190 -46.33 -1.51 9.77
C PRO A 190 -46.32 -1.35 8.24
N GLU A 191 -45.43 -2.09 7.56
CA GLU A 191 -45.51 -2.24 6.10
C GLU A 191 -46.85 -2.91 5.82
N GLU A 192 -47.84 -2.14 5.34
CA GLU A 192 -49.07 -2.68 4.79
C GLU A 192 -48.72 -3.51 3.55
N GLU A 193 -48.53 -4.81 3.74
CA GLU A 193 -48.54 -5.81 2.67
C GLU A 193 -49.95 -5.86 2.06
N ASP A 194 -50.35 -4.86 1.29
CA ASP A 194 -51.37 -4.94 0.22
C ASP A 194 -51.64 -3.55 -0.39
N LYS A 195 -50.92 -3.24 -1.48
CA LYS A 195 -51.42 -2.59 -2.72
C LYS A 195 -50.28 -2.29 -3.68
N LYS A 196 -50.15 -3.16 -4.69
CA LYS A 196 -49.74 -2.70 -6.02
C LYS A 196 -50.86 -1.82 -6.57
N ASP A 197 -50.46 -0.76 -7.26
CA ASP A 197 -51.29 0.15 -8.06
C ASP A 197 -52.00 1.26 -7.25
N GLU A 198 -51.41 2.45 -7.15
CA GLU A 198 -51.71 3.59 -8.05
C GLU A 198 -50.91 4.86 -7.68
N GLU A 199 -50.85 5.73 -8.69
CA GLU A 199 -50.02 6.91 -8.94
C GLU A 199 -50.10 8.04 -7.89
N ASP A 200 -48.95 8.74 -7.76
CA ASP A 200 -48.76 10.17 -7.53
C ASP A 200 -49.77 10.91 -6.62
N LYS A 201 -49.38 11.04 -5.35
CA LYS A 201 -49.75 12.20 -4.52
C LYS A 201 -48.49 12.98 -4.18
N GLU A 202 -48.29 14.08 -4.90
CA GLU A 202 -47.31 15.10 -4.58
C GLU A 202 -47.73 15.86 -3.31
N ASP A 203 -46.75 15.98 -2.41
CA ASP A 203 -46.53 17.04 -1.42
C ASP A 203 -47.45 17.18 -0.20
N GLU A 204 -47.07 16.47 0.88
CA GLU A 204 -47.04 17.06 2.23
C GLU A 204 -45.64 16.88 2.84
N CYS A 205 -44.76 17.81 2.49
CA CYS A 205 -43.42 17.98 3.05
C CYS A 205 -43.53 18.59 4.45
N THR A 206 -43.05 17.89 5.49
CA THR A 206 -42.19 18.41 6.60
C THR A 206 -42.04 17.34 7.71
N SER A 207 -41.08 16.43 7.54
CA SER A 207 -40.36 15.76 8.64
C SER A 207 -39.03 15.21 8.10
N SER A 208 -38.19 16.17 7.69
CA SER A 208 -36.73 16.14 7.55
C SER A 208 -36.01 14.81 7.26
N ASP A 209 -35.30 14.80 6.13
CA ASP A 209 -34.25 13.85 5.70
C ASP A 209 -33.09 13.69 6.72
N LEU A 210 -33.39 13.24 7.93
CA LEU A 210 -32.38 12.99 8.95
C LEU A 210 -31.63 11.71 8.62
N SER A 211 -30.30 11.79 8.71
CA SER A 211 -29.41 10.66 8.51
C SER A 211 -29.64 9.58 9.58
N VAL A 212 -29.49 8.30 9.24
CA VAL A 212 -29.60 7.17 10.19
C VAL A 212 -28.88 7.41 11.53
N PRO A 213 -27.62 7.91 11.58
CA PRO A 213 -26.96 8.28 12.83
C PRO A 213 -27.68 9.37 13.63
N GLU A 214 -28.27 10.37 12.98
CA GLU A 214 -28.98 11.46 13.65
C GLU A 214 -30.30 10.96 14.25
N LYS A 215 -31.02 10.13 13.48
CA LYS A 215 -32.21 9.42 13.96
C LYS A 215 -31.89 8.54 15.17
N LEU A 216 -30.81 7.75 15.10
CA LEU A 216 -30.37 6.92 16.22
C LEU A 216 -30.01 7.77 17.45
N HIS A 217 -29.35 8.92 17.27
CA HIS A 217 -28.98 9.80 18.37
C HIS A 217 -30.20 10.39 19.09
N ILE A 218 -31.18 10.92 18.33
CA ILE A 218 -32.39 11.51 18.90
C ILE A 218 -33.23 10.45 19.62
N LEU A 219 -33.40 9.28 19.00
CA LEU A 219 -34.19 8.18 19.59
C LEU A 219 -33.52 7.60 20.84
N THR A 220 -32.19 7.48 20.84
CA THR A 220 -31.45 7.01 22.02
C THR A 220 -31.43 8.03 23.14
N ALA A 221 -31.49 9.34 22.85
CA ALA A 221 -31.71 10.38 23.86
C ALA A 221 -33.10 10.25 24.49
N TYR A 222 -34.15 10.10 23.67
CA TYR A 222 -35.52 9.90 24.16
C TYR A 222 -35.66 8.68 25.07
N LEU A 223 -35.14 7.51 24.64
CA LEU A 223 -35.16 6.29 25.44
C LEU A 223 -34.44 6.44 26.79
N ARG A 224 -33.40 7.27 26.85
CA ARG A 224 -32.62 7.54 28.06
C ARG A 224 -33.31 8.53 29.00
N GLU A 225 -33.87 9.60 28.47
CA GLU A 225 -34.49 10.66 29.27
C GLU A 225 -35.85 10.23 29.84
N GLU A 226 -36.69 9.59 29.01
CA GLU A 226 -38.08 9.32 29.39
C GLU A 226 -38.28 7.89 29.93
N HIS A 227 -37.57 6.91 29.37
CA HIS A 227 -37.74 5.49 29.72
C HIS A 227 -36.58 4.92 30.55
N PHE A 228 -35.56 5.73 30.83
CA PHE A 228 -34.34 5.31 31.51
C PHE A 228 -33.81 3.98 30.94
N TYR A 229 -33.82 3.82 29.62
CA TYR A 229 -33.48 2.58 28.93
C TYR A 229 -32.19 2.74 28.10
N CYS A 230 -31.33 1.73 28.13
CA CYS A 230 -30.13 1.69 27.31
C CYS A 230 -30.18 0.53 26.31
N ILE A 231 -30.23 0.85 25.02
CA ILE A 231 -30.28 -0.13 23.93
C ILE A 231 -29.04 -1.05 23.85
N TRP A 232 -27.86 -0.54 24.21
CA TRP A 232 -26.63 -1.33 24.15
C TRP A 232 -26.43 -2.25 25.36
N CYS A 233 -27.04 -1.92 26.51
CA CYS A 233 -27.04 -2.77 27.69
C CYS A 233 -28.25 -3.71 27.73
N GLY A 234 -29.36 -3.32 27.09
CA GLY A 234 -30.60 -4.09 27.06
C GLY A 234 -31.39 -4.04 28.37
N THR A 235 -31.19 -3.02 29.20
CA THR A 235 -31.79 -2.90 30.54
C THR A 235 -32.45 -1.54 30.77
N THR A 236 -33.56 -1.55 31.51
CA THR A 236 -34.21 -0.36 32.09
C THR A 236 -33.58 -0.05 33.45
N TYR A 237 -33.45 1.24 33.78
CA TYR A 237 -32.92 1.71 35.06
C TYR A 237 -34.03 2.38 35.87
N GLU A 238 -33.94 2.32 37.20
CA GLU A 238 -34.96 2.88 38.08
C GLU A 238 -34.72 4.37 38.38
N GLY A 239 -33.55 4.93 38.03
CA GLY A 239 -33.23 6.33 38.24
C GLY A 239 -32.10 6.89 37.36
N GLU A 240 -32.06 8.22 37.28
CA GLU A 240 -31.10 8.99 36.47
C GLU A 240 -29.64 8.77 36.91
N SER A 241 -29.40 8.56 38.20
CA SER A 241 -28.08 8.30 38.76
C SER A 241 -27.46 6.98 38.25
N GLU A 242 -28.26 5.92 38.08
CA GLU A 242 -27.77 4.63 37.56
C GLU A 242 -27.55 4.67 36.05
N LEU A 243 -28.42 5.39 35.33
CA LEU A 243 -28.28 5.61 33.90
C LEU A 243 -27.02 6.42 33.57
N SER A 244 -26.63 7.37 34.43
CA SER A 244 -25.40 8.15 34.28
C SER A 244 -24.13 7.30 34.41
N PHE A 245 -24.18 6.21 35.19
CA PHE A 245 -23.08 5.26 35.35
C PHE A 245 -22.99 4.25 34.21
N CYS A 246 -23.99 4.22 33.32
CA CYS A 246 -23.98 3.37 32.13
C CYS A 246 -22.77 3.73 31.25
N ARG A 247 -21.85 2.78 31.09
CA ARG A 247 -20.60 2.96 30.33
C ARG A 247 -20.81 3.30 28.84
N CYS A 248 -22.02 3.09 28.32
CA CYS A 248 -22.42 3.48 26.97
C CYS A 248 -22.77 4.99 26.85
N PHE A 249 -23.04 5.68 27.95
CA PHE A 249 -23.37 7.11 27.98
C PHE A 249 -22.13 8.00 27.77
N THR A 250 -20.99 7.62 28.38
CA THR A 250 -19.73 8.39 28.29
C THR A 250 -19.08 8.35 26.91
N LEU A 251 -19.23 7.26 26.16
CA LEU A 251 -18.68 7.12 24.80
C LEU A 251 -19.39 7.99 23.75
N LEU A 252 -20.68 8.30 23.93
CA LEU A 252 -21.47 9.10 22.99
C LEU A 252 -21.17 10.61 23.10
N MET A 253 -20.87 11.09 24.30
CA MET A 253 -20.52 12.50 24.53
C MET A 253 -19.06 12.82 24.16
N GLN A 254 -18.13 11.88 24.34
CA GLN A 254 -16.71 12.09 24.04
C GLN A 254 -16.41 12.23 22.53
N LEU A 255 -17.27 11.70 21.65
CA LEU A 255 -17.12 11.87 20.19
C LEU A 255 -17.67 13.20 19.66
N ASN A 256 -18.60 13.86 20.39
CA ASN A 256 -19.24 15.10 19.94
C ASN A 256 -18.55 16.37 20.48
N SER A 257 -17.89 16.30 21.65
CA SER A 257 -17.22 17.46 22.24
C SER A 257 -15.84 17.78 21.65
N SER A 258 -15.15 16.82 21.03
CA SER A 258 -13.79 17.06 20.50
C SER A 258 -13.73 17.84 19.19
N CYS A 259 -14.87 18.08 18.51
CA CYS A 259 -14.89 18.76 17.20
C CYS A 259 -15.49 20.18 17.21
N ARG A 260 -16.16 20.66 18.27
CA ARG A 260 -16.92 21.94 18.21
C ARG A 260 -16.38 23.12 19.01
N THR A 261 -15.26 23.03 19.74
CA THR A 261 -14.85 24.11 20.67
C THR A 261 -13.42 24.64 20.58
N HIS A 262 -12.65 24.37 19.51
CA HIS A 262 -11.31 24.96 19.36
C HIS A 262 -11.14 25.84 18.10
N PRO A 263 -10.87 27.16 18.21
CA PRO A 263 -10.72 28.06 17.06
C PRO A 263 -9.41 27.94 16.28
N LEU A 264 -8.60 26.89 16.49
CA LEU A 264 -7.27 26.72 15.86
C LEU A 264 -7.03 25.27 15.38
N CYS A 265 -8.05 24.66 14.77
CA CYS A 265 -7.93 23.32 14.21
C CYS A 265 -7.52 23.38 12.73
N SER A 266 -6.23 23.53 12.44
CA SER A 266 -5.73 23.44 11.05
C SER A 266 -4.53 22.52 10.84
N SER A 267 -4.04 21.75 11.83
CA SER A 267 -2.97 20.78 11.55
C SER A 267 -2.70 19.72 12.63
N SER A 268 -3.15 19.88 13.87
CA SER A 268 -2.79 18.95 14.95
C SER A 268 -3.82 17.84 15.24
N CYS A 269 -5.02 17.89 14.65
CA CYS A 269 -6.10 16.95 14.97
C CYS A 269 -5.86 15.53 14.41
N SER A 270 -5.08 15.40 13.33
CA SER A 270 -4.78 14.09 12.73
C SER A 270 -3.85 13.22 13.58
N PHE A 271 -3.14 13.79 14.56
CA PHE A 271 -2.16 13.06 15.37
C PHE A 271 -2.76 12.39 16.61
N GLN A 272 -3.85 12.93 17.18
CA GLN A 272 -4.47 12.37 18.38
C GLN A 272 -5.35 11.15 18.12
N ILE A 273 -5.93 11.02 16.91
CA ILE A 273 -6.69 9.83 16.51
C ILE A 273 -5.79 8.59 16.40
N TYR A 274 -4.50 8.78 16.10
CA TYR A 274 -3.57 7.67 15.87
C TYR A 274 -3.14 6.96 17.17
N ILE A 275 -3.09 7.66 18.31
CA ILE A 275 -2.64 7.09 19.60
C ILE A 275 -3.71 6.20 20.23
N ALA A 276 -5.00 6.47 19.98
CA ALA A 276 -6.12 5.73 20.59
C ALA A 276 -6.35 4.32 20.02
N ASN A 277 -5.66 3.94 18.93
CA ASN A 277 -5.78 2.62 18.28
C ASN A 277 -4.50 1.76 18.35
N LEU A 278 -3.53 2.11 19.20
CA LEU A 278 -2.36 1.25 19.43
C LEU A 278 -2.68 0.13 20.44
N PRO A 279 -2.33 -1.13 20.16
CA PRO A 279 -2.51 -2.24 21.09
C PRO A 279 -1.68 -2.02 22.35
N SER A 280 -2.26 -2.38 23.50
CA SER A 280 -1.87 -1.99 24.87
C SER A 280 -0.42 -2.28 25.32
N ARG A 281 0.41 -2.93 24.49
CA ARG A 281 1.80 -3.28 24.80
C ARG A 281 2.85 -2.22 24.43
N LEU A 282 2.48 -1.15 23.73
CA LEU A 282 3.41 -0.07 23.33
C LEU A 282 3.20 1.28 24.03
N LEU A 283 2.21 1.39 24.94
CA LEU A 283 1.94 2.64 25.66
C LEU A 283 3.10 3.11 26.55
N GLY A 284 3.93 2.19 27.05
CA GLY A 284 5.03 2.53 27.96
C GLY A 284 6.17 3.34 27.34
N PHE A 285 6.43 3.20 26.04
CA PHE A 285 7.50 3.95 25.35
C PHE A 285 7.02 5.28 24.76
N ALA A 286 5.74 5.38 24.39
CA ALA A 286 5.18 6.57 23.75
C ALA A 286 4.98 7.74 24.73
N GLN A 287 4.67 7.47 26.01
CA GLN A 287 4.43 8.51 27.01
C GLN A 287 5.69 9.34 27.34
N SER A 288 6.88 8.74 27.28
CA SER A 288 8.14 9.45 27.53
C SER A 288 8.54 10.39 26.39
N PHE A 289 8.25 10.03 25.14
CA PHE A 289 8.55 10.88 23.97
C PHE A 289 7.59 12.06 23.84
N VAL A 290 6.31 11.88 24.21
CA VAL A 290 5.32 12.96 24.19
C VAL A 290 5.66 14.04 25.23
N HIS A 291 6.18 13.65 26.40
CA HIS A 291 6.64 14.62 27.40
C HIS A 291 7.86 15.43 26.93
N ILE A 292 8.79 14.81 26.18
CA ILE A 292 9.98 15.49 25.65
C ILE A 292 9.58 16.51 24.55
N ILE A 293 8.65 16.15 23.67
CA ILE A 293 8.20 17.06 22.60
C ILE A 293 7.39 18.24 23.16
N ILE A 294 6.56 18.02 24.18
CA ILE A 294 5.78 19.10 24.81
C ILE A 294 6.72 20.10 25.51
N VAL A 295 7.76 19.63 26.21
CA VAL A 295 8.72 20.52 26.91
C VAL A 295 9.54 21.37 25.93
N ILE A 296 9.83 20.86 24.73
CA ILE A 296 10.57 21.59 23.68
C ILE A 296 9.70 22.68 23.04
N VAL A 297 8.40 22.42 22.84
CA VAL A 297 7.49 23.38 22.20
C VAL A 297 7.03 24.49 23.16
N THR A 298 7.05 24.26 24.47
CA THR A 298 6.67 25.29 25.46
C THR A 298 7.81 26.22 25.91
N ASN A 299 9.06 25.98 25.48
CA ASN A 299 10.23 26.79 25.83
C ASN A 299 10.83 27.59 24.66
N PHE A 300 10.09 27.75 23.57
CA PHE A 300 10.46 28.64 22.45
C PHE A 300 9.36 29.69 22.21
#